data_AF-A0A535F387-F1
#
_entry.id   AF-A0A535F387-F1
#
_cell.length_a   1.000
_cell.length_b   1.000
_cell.length_c   1.000
_cell.angle_alpha   90.00
_cell.angle_beta   90.00
_cell.angle_gamma   90.00
#
_symmetry.space_group_name_H-M   'P 1'
#
loop_
_entity.id
_entity.type
_entity.pdbx_description
1 polymer ?
#
loop_
_entity_poly.entity_id
_entity_poly.type
_entity_poly.pdbx_seq_one_letter_code
_entity_poly.pdbx_strand_id
1 'polypeptide(L)'
;KKIFYTPRFESLKHVGAHVQRPLWASTSTKNPAYRDVLYAEELIGPDTVDTMPLETVQNFRDHGQVSTTIENDIAGAHATLAALEEIGIHYNQVTQQLQDEGVQKFADSFHQLFKGIESKKEAIQAAL
;
A
#
# COMPACT_ATOMS: atom_id res chain seq x y z
N LYS A 1 1.09 8.34 -14.62
CA LYS A 1 0.86 8.68 -16.05
C LYS A 1 1.92 9.64 -16.62
N LYS A 2 2.22 10.80 -16.01
CA LYS A 2 3.17 11.82 -16.52
C LYS A 2 4.59 11.33 -16.88
N ILE A 3 5.08 10.25 -16.26
CA ILE A 3 6.43 9.71 -16.51
C ILE A 3 6.41 8.66 -17.65
N PHE A 4 5.49 7.69 -17.54
CA PHE A 4 5.47 6.48 -18.37
C PHE A 4 4.70 6.60 -19.69
N TYR A 5 4.03 7.73 -19.92
CA TYR A 5 3.23 8.00 -21.13
C TYR A 5 3.89 9.10 -22.00
N THR A 6 5.21 9.23 -21.89
CA THR A 6 6.01 10.20 -22.64
C THR A 6 6.66 9.54 -23.86
N PRO A 7 6.98 10.28 -24.94
CA PRO A 7 7.72 9.73 -26.08
C PRO A 7 9.03 9.06 -25.68
N ARG A 8 9.72 9.60 -24.67
CA ARG A 8 10.93 9.01 -24.09
C ARG A 8 10.67 7.58 -23.59
N PHE A 9 9.61 7.38 -22.81
CA PHE A 9 9.32 6.06 -22.27
C PHE A 9 8.75 5.11 -23.33
N GLU A 10 8.03 5.64 -24.32
CA GLU A 10 7.54 4.83 -25.44
C GLU A 10 8.69 4.21 -26.24
N SER A 11 9.78 4.95 -26.49
CA SER A 11 11.01 4.39 -27.08
C SER A 11 11.62 3.27 -26.23
N LEU A 12 11.51 3.34 -24.90
CA LEU A 12 11.99 2.28 -24.01
C LEU A 12 11.09 1.03 -24.08
N LYS A 13 9.76 1.21 -24.18
CA LYS A 13 8.83 0.09 -24.37
C LYS A 13 9.10 -0.67 -25.65
N HIS A 14 9.45 0.03 -26.75
CA HIS A 14 9.80 -0.63 -28.01
C HIS A 14 11.01 -1.57 -27.91
N VAL A 15 11.90 -1.37 -26.92
CA VAL A 15 13.03 -2.26 -26.64
C VAL A 15 12.79 -3.18 -25.43
N GLY A 16 11.54 -3.33 -24.99
CA GLY A 16 11.14 -4.29 -23.96
C GLY A 16 11.03 -3.74 -22.53
N ALA A 17 11.11 -2.42 -22.32
CA ALA A 17 10.90 -1.87 -20.98
C ALA A 17 9.43 -1.97 -20.54
N HIS A 18 9.21 -2.24 -19.25
CA HIS A 18 7.89 -2.30 -18.64
C HIS A 18 7.64 -1.10 -17.73
N VAL A 19 6.37 -0.69 -17.63
CA VAL A 19 5.94 0.34 -16.67
C VAL A 19 6.10 -0.19 -15.26
N GLN A 20 6.66 0.63 -14.36
CA GLN A 20 6.55 0.37 -12.92
C GLN A 20 5.12 0.71 -12.48
N ARG A 21 4.35 -0.33 -12.17
CA ARG A 21 2.96 -0.23 -11.74
C ARG A 21 2.92 0.28 -10.29
N PRO A 22 2.13 1.32 -9.98
CA PRO A 22 1.81 1.64 -8.59
C PRO A 22 1.17 0.43 -7.91
N LEU A 23 1.61 0.14 -6.69
CA LEU A 23 1.07 -0.92 -5.87
C LEU A 23 0.50 -0.31 -4.58
N TRP A 24 -0.77 -0.56 -4.33
CA TRP A 24 -1.45 -0.21 -3.09
C TRP A 24 -1.22 -1.35 -2.09
N ALA A 25 -0.74 -1.00 -0.91
CA ALA A 25 -0.51 -1.94 0.18
C ALA A 25 -1.22 -1.45 1.44
N SER A 26 -1.43 -2.35 2.39
CA SER A 26 -2.16 -2.05 3.63
C SER A 26 -3.59 -1.54 3.40
N THR A 27 -4.28 -2.12 2.42
CA THR A 27 -5.62 -1.75 1.94
C THR A 27 -6.76 -2.41 2.72
N SER A 28 -6.48 -3.04 3.86
CA SER A 28 -7.55 -3.44 4.78
C SER A 28 -8.05 -2.23 5.56
N THR A 29 -9.35 -1.99 5.51
CA THR A 29 -10.01 -0.99 6.36
C THR A 29 -9.79 -1.32 7.84
N LYS A 30 -9.35 -0.32 8.62
CA LYS A 30 -9.05 -0.49 10.06
C LYS A 30 -10.14 0.07 10.98
N ASN A 31 -11.02 0.91 10.45
CA ASN A 31 -12.12 1.50 11.20
C ASN A 31 -13.44 0.79 10.82
N PRO A 32 -14.14 0.14 11.77
CA PRO A 32 -15.38 -0.60 11.48
C PRO A 32 -16.54 0.30 11.02
N ALA A 33 -16.44 1.62 11.17
CA ALA A 33 -17.42 2.56 10.63
C ALA A 33 -17.38 2.69 9.10
N TYR A 34 -16.31 2.20 8.45
CA TYR A 34 -16.13 2.23 7.02
C TYR A 34 -16.41 0.86 6.41
N ARG A 35 -16.74 0.83 5.10
CA ARG A 35 -16.78 -0.41 4.34
C ARG A 35 -15.43 -1.12 4.47
N ASP A 36 -15.46 -2.40 4.79
CA ASP A 36 -14.28 -3.27 4.92
C ASP A 36 -13.52 -3.48 3.59
N VAL A 37 -14.16 -3.10 2.48
CA VAL A 37 -13.61 -3.09 1.12
C VAL A 37 -13.28 -1.69 0.57
N LEU A 38 -13.39 -0.63 1.39
CA LEU A 38 -13.25 0.78 0.97
C LEU A 38 -12.04 1.02 0.06
N TYR A 39 -10.83 0.66 0.52
CA TYR A 39 -9.62 0.97 -0.24
C TYR A 39 -9.52 0.17 -1.55
N ALA A 40 -10.00 -1.08 -1.54
CA ALA A 40 -10.02 -1.92 -2.73
C ALA A 40 -10.99 -1.38 -3.80
N GLU A 41 -12.12 -0.78 -3.40
CA GLU A 41 -13.09 -0.15 -4.30
C GLU A 41 -12.60 1.20 -4.85
N GLU A 42 -12.02 2.05 -4.02
CA GLU A 42 -11.66 3.43 -4.39
C GLU A 42 -10.33 3.55 -5.17
N LEU A 43 -9.52 2.50 -5.20
CA LEU A 43 -8.17 2.52 -5.82
C LEU A 43 -8.04 1.73 -7.13
N ILE A 44 -9.18 1.34 -7.72
CA ILE A 44 -9.23 0.55 -8.96
C ILE A 44 -8.83 1.42 -10.15
N GLY A 45 -7.81 0.98 -10.90
CA GLY A 45 -7.30 1.70 -12.05
C GLY A 45 -6.46 0.85 -13.00
N PRO A 46 -6.21 1.34 -14.23
CA PRO A 46 -5.29 0.68 -15.14
C PRO A 46 -3.85 0.76 -14.62
N ASP A 47 -3.06 -0.26 -14.93
CA ASP A 47 -1.63 -0.35 -14.57
C ASP A 47 -1.35 -0.26 -13.06
N THR A 48 -2.30 -0.57 -12.18
CA THR A 48 -2.08 -0.64 -10.73
C THR A 48 -2.14 -2.08 -10.22
N VAL A 49 -1.63 -2.31 -9.01
CA VAL A 49 -1.78 -3.56 -8.24
C VAL A 49 -2.34 -3.18 -6.87
N ASP A 50 -3.20 -4.01 -6.29
CA ASP A 50 -3.52 -3.95 -4.87
C ASP A 50 -3.06 -5.27 -4.23
N THR A 51 -2.22 -5.18 -3.19
CA THR A 51 -1.81 -6.34 -2.38
C THR A 51 -2.70 -6.43 -1.14
N MET A 52 -3.70 -7.28 -1.23
CA MET A 52 -4.71 -7.47 -0.19
C MET A 52 -4.39 -8.72 0.64
N PRO A 53 -4.61 -8.68 1.97
CA PRO A 53 -4.66 -9.91 2.75
C PRO A 53 -5.89 -10.74 2.33
N LEU A 54 -5.83 -12.05 2.61
CA LEU A 54 -6.87 -12.99 2.19
C LEU A 54 -8.28 -12.58 2.63
N GLU A 55 -8.43 -12.04 3.84
CA GLU A 55 -9.72 -11.55 4.34
C GLU A 55 -10.30 -10.43 3.46
N THR A 56 -9.50 -9.42 3.12
CA THR A 56 -9.95 -8.32 2.23
C THR A 56 -10.31 -8.85 0.84
N VAL A 57 -9.55 -9.84 0.30
CA VAL A 57 -9.91 -10.51 -0.96
C VAL A 57 -11.26 -11.24 -0.86
N GLN A 58 -11.52 -11.91 0.27
CA GLN A 58 -12.76 -12.63 0.49
C GLN A 58 -13.95 -11.68 0.59
N ASN A 59 -13.82 -10.57 1.33
CA ASN A 59 -14.86 -9.56 1.48
C ASN A 59 -15.13 -8.84 0.16
N PHE A 60 -14.09 -8.46 -0.57
CA PHE A 60 -14.23 -7.84 -1.89
C PHE A 60 -14.93 -8.77 -2.89
N ARG A 61 -14.64 -10.07 -2.85
CA ARG A 61 -15.32 -11.06 -3.69
C ARG A 61 -16.80 -11.24 -3.31
N ASP A 62 -17.15 -11.10 -2.04
CA ASP A 62 -18.53 -11.23 -1.55
C ASP A 62 -19.39 -10.02 -1.93
N HIS A 63 -18.89 -8.81 -1.69
CA HIS A 63 -19.71 -7.59 -1.78
C HIS A 63 -18.96 -6.34 -2.28
N GLY A 64 -17.79 -6.51 -2.90
CA GLY A 64 -17.05 -5.43 -3.54
C GLY A 64 -17.68 -4.96 -4.84
N GLN A 65 -17.50 -3.69 -5.17
CA GLN A 65 -17.97 -3.07 -6.39
C GLN A 65 -16.80 -2.75 -7.32
N VAL A 66 -16.91 -3.21 -8.57
CA VAL A 66 -15.87 -2.99 -9.59
C VAL A 66 -16.26 -1.80 -10.45
N SER A 67 -15.50 -0.71 -10.35
CA SER A 67 -15.54 0.44 -11.24
C SER A 67 -14.13 1.02 -11.36
N THR A 68 -13.80 1.71 -12.45
CA THR A 68 -12.54 2.48 -12.49
C THR A 68 -12.72 3.75 -11.67
N THR A 69 -12.06 3.82 -10.51
CA THR A 69 -12.30 4.82 -9.47
C THR A 69 -11.09 5.70 -9.18
N ILE A 70 -9.88 5.26 -9.53
CA ILE A 70 -8.63 5.95 -9.14
C ILE A 70 -8.51 7.40 -9.64
N GLU A 71 -9.27 7.76 -10.68
CA GLU A 71 -9.29 9.11 -11.25
C GLU A 71 -10.56 9.90 -10.90
N ASN A 72 -11.42 9.35 -10.05
CA ASN A 72 -12.58 10.06 -9.54
C ASN A 72 -12.13 11.23 -8.66
N ASP A 73 -12.73 12.39 -8.87
CA ASP A 73 -12.56 13.61 -8.05
C ASP A 73 -11.11 13.96 -7.63
N ILE A 74 -10.18 13.94 -8.59
CA ILE A 74 -8.78 14.36 -8.36
C ILE A 74 -8.72 15.78 -7.78
N ALA A 75 -9.65 16.65 -8.18
CA ALA A 75 -9.74 18.02 -7.65
C ALA A 75 -10.06 18.01 -6.14
N GLY A 76 -11.05 17.23 -5.71
CA GLY A 76 -11.39 17.04 -4.30
C GLY A 76 -10.26 16.38 -3.50
N ALA A 77 -9.53 15.43 -4.09
CA ALA A 77 -8.35 14.83 -3.46
C ALA A 77 -7.26 15.88 -3.16
N HIS A 78 -6.98 16.78 -4.11
CA HIS A 78 -6.05 17.90 -3.86
C HIS A 78 -6.59 18.89 -2.84
N ALA A 79 -7.88 19.23 -2.90
CA ALA A 79 -8.51 20.14 -1.95
C ALA A 79 -8.46 19.58 -0.51
N THR A 80 -8.64 18.26 -0.35
CA THR A 80 -8.52 17.58 0.94
C THR A 80 -7.11 17.72 1.51
N LEU A 81 -6.07 17.49 0.70
CA LEU A 81 -4.68 17.66 1.14
C LEU A 81 -4.37 19.12 1.49
N ALA A 82 -4.91 20.09 0.74
CA ALA A 82 -4.74 21.50 1.05
C ALA A 82 -5.44 21.90 2.38
N ALA A 83 -6.65 21.40 2.61
CA ALA A 83 -7.38 21.67 3.85
C ALA A 83 -6.69 21.08 5.09
N LEU A 84 -6.04 19.92 4.96
CA LEU A 84 -5.21 19.34 6.02
C LEU A 84 -4.03 20.25 6.37
N GLU A 85 -3.38 20.83 5.36
CA GLU A 85 -2.27 21.78 5.55
C GLU A 85 -2.73 23.04 6.31
N GLU A 86 -3.92 23.58 5.98
CA GLU A 86 -4.49 24.77 6.63
C GLU A 86 -4.74 24.59 8.13
N ILE A 87 -5.01 23.36 8.58
CA ILE A 87 -5.21 23.03 10.01
C ILE A 87 -3.94 22.52 10.69
N GLY A 88 -2.78 22.61 10.03
CA GLY A 88 -1.47 22.25 10.58
C GLY A 88 -1.09 20.77 10.46
N ILE A 89 -1.75 20.01 9.59
CA ILE A 89 -1.38 18.62 9.27
C ILE A 89 -0.52 18.64 7.99
N HIS A 90 0.79 18.65 8.18
CA HIS A 90 1.76 18.75 7.09
C HIS A 90 2.02 17.40 6.44
N TYR A 91 1.70 17.27 5.15
CA TYR A 91 1.86 16.00 4.41
C TYR A 91 3.26 15.41 4.52
N ASN A 92 4.30 16.23 4.28
CA ASN A 92 5.69 15.77 4.31
C ASN A 92 6.12 15.26 5.69
N GLN A 93 5.66 15.91 6.76
CA GLN A 93 5.97 15.50 8.13
C GLN A 93 5.31 14.16 8.44
N VAL A 94 4.02 14.01 8.11
CA VAL A 94 3.28 12.76 8.32
C VAL A 94 3.91 11.62 7.53
N THR A 95 4.24 11.84 6.26
CA THR A 95 4.86 10.78 5.44
C THR A 95 6.26 10.39 5.93
N GLN A 96 7.06 11.36 6.41
CA GLN A 96 8.38 11.06 6.98
C GLN A 96 8.23 10.23 8.26
N GLN A 97 7.32 10.63 9.16
CA GLN A 97 7.03 9.88 10.38
C GLN A 97 6.57 8.45 10.06
N LEU A 98 5.62 8.28 9.14
CA LEU A 98 5.12 6.96 8.74
C LEU A 98 6.22 6.08 8.13
N GLN A 99 7.15 6.66 7.36
CA GLN A 99 8.28 5.94 6.80
C GLN A 99 9.22 5.46 7.92
N ASP A 100 9.60 6.33 8.86
CA ASP A 100 10.52 5.99 9.94
C ASP A 100 9.93 4.94 10.88
N GLU A 101 8.67 5.10 11.27
CA GLU A 101 7.93 4.09 12.05
C GLU A 101 7.77 2.78 11.28
N GLY A 102 7.56 2.85 9.97
CA GLY A 102 7.50 1.68 9.09
C GLY A 102 8.80 0.89 9.13
N VAL A 103 9.94 1.55 8.88
CA VAL A 103 11.27 0.93 8.94
C VAL A 103 11.50 0.26 10.30
N GLN A 104 11.14 0.95 11.39
CA GLN A 104 11.27 0.39 12.74
C GLN A 104 10.41 -0.88 12.93
N LYS A 105 9.14 -0.87 12.51
CA LYS A 105 8.25 -2.04 12.60
C LYS A 105 8.78 -3.25 11.83
N PHE A 106 9.37 -3.01 10.65
CA PHE A 106 10.03 -4.08 9.88
C PHE A 106 11.27 -4.63 10.61
N ALA A 107 12.13 -3.75 11.14
CA ALA A 107 13.32 -4.15 11.91
C ALA A 107 12.94 -4.97 13.17
N ASP A 108 11.91 -4.53 13.90
CA ASP A 108 11.42 -5.24 15.09
C ASP A 108 10.87 -6.63 14.74
N SER A 109 10.07 -6.73 13.67
CA SER A 109 9.54 -8.00 13.18
C SER A 109 10.67 -8.96 12.77
N PHE A 110 11.75 -8.43 12.18
CA PHE A 110 12.91 -9.20 11.78
C PHE A 110 13.72 -9.70 12.99
N HIS A 111 13.89 -8.87 14.02
CA HIS A 111 14.51 -9.30 15.28
C HIS A 111 13.68 -10.38 15.99
N GLN A 112 12.35 -10.25 15.98
CA GLN A 112 11.45 -11.27 16.54
C GLN A 112 11.60 -12.61 15.82
N LEU A 113 11.71 -12.61 14.49
CA LEU A 113 11.98 -13.80 13.70
C LEU A 113 13.26 -14.50 14.15
N PHE A 114 14.37 -13.76 14.28
CA PHE A 114 15.65 -14.35 14.71
C PHE A 114 15.60 -14.90 16.14
N LYS A 115 14.94 -14.20 17.06
CA LYS A 115 14.73 -14.71 18.42
C LYS A 115 13.98 -16.05 18.38
N GLY A 116 12.94 -16.15 17.56
CA GLY A 116 12.19 -17.40 17.38
C GLY A 116 13.05 -18.54 16.84
N ILE A 117 13.93 -18.27 15.87
CA ILE A 117 14.88 -19.24 15.33
C ILE A 117 15.87 -19.70 16.40
N GLU A 118 16.44 -18.76 17.16
CA GLU A 118 17.40 -19.05 18.23
C GLU A 118 16.77 -19.93 19.31
N SER A 119 15.60 -19.55 19.82
CA SER A 119 14.86 -20.36 20.80
C SER A 119 14.56 -21.77 20.29
N LYS A 120 14.24 -21.92 18.99
CA LYS A 120 14.00 -23.24 18.40
C LYS A 120 15.28 -24.07 18.31
N LYS A 121 16.41 -23.44 17.97
CA LYS A 121 17.73 -24.08 17.92
C LYS A 121 18.13 -24.61 19.30
N GLU A 122 18.02 -23.77 20.34
CA GLU A 122 18.33 -24.15 21.73
C GLU A 122 17.45 -25.32 22.20
N ALA A 123 16.14 -25.27 21.92
CA ALA A 123 15.22 -26.35 22.28
C ALA A 123 15.55 -27.69 21.61
N ILE A 124 16.02 -27.67 20.36
CA ILE A 124 16.46 -28.89 19.65
C ILE A 124 17.77 -29.41 20.25
N GLN A 125 18.74 -28.54 20.54
CA GLN A 125 20.01 -28.93 21.13
C GLN A 125 19.86 -29.54 22.53
N ALA A 126 18.94 -29.01 23.35
CA ALA A 126 18.67 -29.55 24.68
C ALA A 126 17.95 -30.91 24.68
N ALA A 127 17.34 -31.28 23.54
CA ALA A 127 16.65 -32.56 23.37
C ALA A 127 17.53 -33.67 22.77
N LEU A 128 18.77 -33.35 22.41
CA LEU A 128 19.81 -34.29 21.96
C LEU A 128 20.68 -34.74 23.14
#